data_AF-A0A6G3SU15-F1
#
_entry.id   AF-A0A6G3SU15-F1
#
_cell.length_a   1.000
_cell.length_b   1.000
_cell.length_c   1.000
_cell.angle_alpha   90.00
_cell.angle_beta   90.00
_cell.angle_gamma   90.00
#
_symmetry.space_group_name_H-M   'P 1'
#
loop_
_entity.id
_entity.type
_entity.pdbx_description
1 polymer ?
#
loop_
_entity_poly.entity_id
_entity_poly.type
_entity_poly.pdbx_seq_one_letter_code
_entity_poly.pdbx_strand_id
1 'polypeptide(L)' 'DAAALVAAALAADPALPLVAGGGALSKEMIRVNHYGADATRGAVLSSLAALGAVLTDAGRRVDIEAARRAVSETWSSV' A
#
# COMPACT_ATOMS: atom_id res chain seq x y z
N ASP A 1 2.24 2.02 14.53
CA ASP A 1 2.80 0.71 14.13
C ASP A 1 2.11 0.27 12.85
N ALA A 2 2.43 -0.91 12.29
CA ALA A 2 1.84 -1.37 11.03
C ALA A 2 0.30 -1.42 11.08
N ALA A 3 -0.28 -1.86 12.19
CA ALA A 3 -1.73 -1.86 12.39
C ALA A 3 -2.34 -0.45 12.30
N ALA A 4 -1.73 0.55 12.96
CA ALA A 4 -2.19 1.93 12.87
C ALA A 4 -2.10 2.51 11.45
N LEU A 5 -1.04 2.19 10.70
CA LEU A 5 -0.88 2.64 9.32
C LEU A 5 -1.94 2.03 8.39
N VAL A 6 -2.22 0.73 8.55
CA VAL A 6 -3.30 0.06 7.79
C VAL A 6 -4.66 0.66 8.13
N ALA A 7 -4.95 0.89 9.41
CA ALA A 7 -6.21 1.52 9.83
C ALA A 7 -6.38 2.92 9.23
N ALA A 8 -5.32 3.73 9.21
CA ALA A 8 -5.35 5.06 8.60
C ALA A 8 -5.59 5.01 7.08
N ALA A 9 -4.92 4.08 6.37
CA ALA A 9 -5.13 3.91 4.93
C ALA A 9 -6.55 3.44 4.60
N LEU A 10 -7.08 2.47 5.35
CA LEU A 10 -8.44 1.96 5.15
C LEU A 10 -9.53 2.95 5.55
N ALA A 11 -9.24 3.90 6.44
CA ALA A 11 -10.16 5.00 6.75
C ALA A 11 -10.34 5.94 5.54
N ALA A 12 -9.32 6.10 4.70
CA ALA A 12 -9.38 6.89 3.48
C ALA A 12 -10.00 6.11 2.31
N ASP A 13 -9.67 4.83 2.17
CA ASP A 13 -10.26 3.93 1.17
C ASP A 13 -10.45 2.51 1.73
N PRO A 14 -11.67 2.14 2.13
CA PRO A 14 -11.97 0.81 2.68
C PRO A 14 -11.84 -0.34 1.69
N ALA A 15 -11.76 -0.06 0.39
CA ALA A 15 -11.64 -1.10 -0.64
C ALA A 15 -10.19 -1.58 -0.84
N LEU A 16 -9.21 -0.94 -0.20
CA LEU A 16 -7.81 -1.31 -0.38
C LEU A 16 -7.51 -2.71 0.20
N PRO A 17 -6.73 -3.54 -0.51
CA PRO A 17 -6.42 -4.90 -0.10
C PRO A 17 -5.28 -4.95 0.95
N LEU A 18 -5.37 -4.12 2.00
CA LEU A 18 -4.36 -3.94 3.04
C LEU A 18 -4.73 -4.69 4.32
N VAL A 19 -3.79 -5.44 4.88
CA VAL A 19 -3.98 -6.13 6.16
C VAL A 19 -2.72 -6.03 7.00
N ALA A 20 -2.87 -5.70 8.29
CA ALA A 20 -1.76 -5.76 9.23
C ALA A 20 -1.31 -7.22 9.47
N GLY A 21 -0.06 -7.41 9.86
CA GLY A 21 0.42 -8.72 10.34
C GLY A 21 -0.39 -9.23 11.54
N GLY A 22 -0.43 -10.54 11.73
CA GLY A 22 -0.98 -11.16 12.94
C GLY A 22 0.10 -11.40 14.00
N GLY A 23 -0.31 -11.51 15.27
CA GLY A 23 0.56 -11.92 16.37
C GLY A 23 1.82 -11.05 16.48
N ALA A 24 2.99 -11.70 16.51
CA ALA A 24 4.29 -11.04 16.62
C ALA A 24 4.57 -10.03 15.49
N LEU A 25 3.99 -10.20 14.31
CA LEU A 25 4.23 -9.35 13.14
C LEU A 25 3.28 -8.15 13.05
N SER A 26 2.30 -8.04 13.94
CA SER A 26 1.25 -7.01 13.88
C SER A 26 1.77 -5.58 13.92
N LYS A 27 2.94 -5.35 14.51
CA LYS A 27 3.54 -4.02 14.61
C LYS A 27 4.43 -3.64 13.42
N GLU A 28 4.89 -4.61 12.65
CA GLU A 28 6.02 -4.43 11.73
C GLU A 28 5.69 -4.79 10.28
N MET A 29 4.65 -5.61 10.05
CA MET A 29 4.30 -6.10 8.73
C MET A 29 2.95 -5.55 8.24
N ILE A 30 2.94 -5.09 6.99
CA ILE A 30 1.74 -4.82 6.21
C ILE A 30 1.71 -5.80 5.04
N ARG A 31 0.59 -6.48 4.83
CA ARG A 31 0.34 -7.31 3.65
C ARG A 31 -0.52 -6.52 2.67
N VAL A 32 -0.11 -6.56 1.41
CA VAL A 32 -0.89 -6.05 0.29
C VAL A 32 -1.27 -7.24 -0.57
N ASN A 33 -2.55 -7.50 -0.70
CA ASN A 33 -3.05 -8.68 -1.41
C ASN A 33 -3.35 -8.33 -2.87
N HIS A 34 -2.81 -9.11 -3.82
CA HIS A 34 -3.04 -8.93 -5.26
C HIS A 34 -3.56 -10.22 -5.88
N TYR A 35 -4.76 -10.62 -5.49
CA TYR A 35 -5.46 -11.79 -6.03
C TYR A 35 -6.88 -11.41 -6.46
N GLY A 36 -7.46 -12.20 -7.37
CA GLY A 36 -8.84 -11.99 -7.82
C GLY A 36 -9.08 -10.59 -8.38
N ALA A 37 -10.11 -9.90 -7.90
CA ALA A 37 -10.46 -8.54 -8.32
C ALA A 37 -9.37 -7.49 -8.00
N ASP A 38 -8.52 -7.77 -7.02
CA ASP A 38 -7.44 -6.87 -6.59
C ASP A 38 -6.12 -7.12 -7.33
N ALA A 39 -6.07 -8.10 -8.24
CA ALA A 39 -4.92 -8.36 -9.10
C ALA A 39 -4.88 -7.40 -10.30
N THR A 40 -4.98 -6.10 -10.04
CA THR A 40 -5.02 -5.06 -11.07
C THR A 40 -3.94 -4.01 -10.84
N ARG A 41 -3.49 -3.36 -11.92
CA ARG A 41 -2.58 -2.21 -11.83
C ARG A 41 -3.18 -1.08 -10.99
N GLY A 42 -4.50 -0.87 -11.06
CA GLY A 42 -5.21 0.12 -10.26
C GLY A 42 -5.06 -0.14 -8.76
N ALA A 43 -5.32 -1.38 -8.32
CA ALA A 43 -5.18 -1.77 -6.91
C ALA A 43 -3.74 -1.60 -6.40
N VAL A 44 -2.73 -1.91 -7.22
CA VAL A 44 -1.31 -1.66 -6.89
C VAL A 44 -1.05 -0.17 -6.69
N LEU A 45 -1.46 0.68 -7.65
CA LEU A 45 -1.26 2.12 -7.59
C LEU A 45 -1.97 2.76 -6.39
N SER A 46 -3.24 2.40 -6.16
CA SER A 46 -4.01 2.91 -5.02
C SER A 46 -3.39 2.49 -3.68
N SER A 47 -2.92 1.24 -3.57
CA SER A 47 -2.24 0.75 -2.37
C SER A 47 -0.94 1.51 -2.09
N LEU A 48 -0.11 1.74 -3.12
CA LEU A 48 1.13 2.52 -2.97
C LEU A 48 0.85 3.98 -2.62
N ALA A 49 -0.15 4.61 -3.24
CA ALA A 49 -0.55 5.98 -2.92
C ALA A 49 -1.00 6.12 -1.46
N ALA A 50 -1.89 5.24 -1.01
CA ALA A 50 -2.40 5.26 0.36
C ALA A 50 -1.29 4.99 1.39
N LEU A 51 -0.46 3.96 1.16
CA LEU A 51 0.69 3.66 2.04
C LEU A 51 1.70 4.80 2.05
N GLY A 52 1.97 5.41 0.90
CA GLY A 52 2.90 6.53 0.80
C GLY A 52 2.42 7.75 1.59
N ALA A 53 1.13 8.07 1.52
CA ALA A 53 0.53 9.15 2.31
C ALA A 53 0.68 8.90 3.82
N VAL A 54 0.21 7.75 4.32
CA VAL A 54 0.24 7.48 5.77
C VAL A 54 1.67 7.31 6.32
N LEU A 55 2.61 6.82 5.51
CA LEU A 55 4.02 6.75 5.90
C LEU A 55 4.66 8.15 5.94
N THR A 56 4.32 9.04 5.00
CA THR A 56 4.77 10.43 4.98
C THR A 56 4.24 11.19 6.19
N ASP A 57 2.96 11.03 6.51
CA ASP A 57 2.33 11.62 7.71
C ASP A 57 2.98 11.10 9.00
N ALA A 58 3.43 9.84 9.00
CA ALA A 58 4.21 9.25 10.09
C ALA A 58 5.70 9.67 10.10
N GLY A 59 6.07 10.69 9.32
CA GLY A 59 7.41 11.29 9.27
C GLY A 59 8.45 10.45 8.52
N ARG A 60 8.04 9.45 7.73
CA ARG A 60 8.97 8.68 6.90
C ARG A 60 9.21 9.39 5.57
N ARG A 61 10.45 9.30 5.08
CA ARG A 61 10.77 9.71 3.72
C ARG A 61 10.25 8.65 2.75
N VAL A 62 9.29 9.04 1.91
CA VAL A 62 8.71 8.20 0.86
C VAL A 62 8.90 8.88 -0.49
N ASP A 63 9.32 8.14 -1.51
CA ASP A 63 9.34 8.61 -2.90
C ASP A 63 8.17 7.97 -3.66
N ILE A 64 6.99 8.60 -3.54
CA ILE A 64 5.77 8.07 -4.16
C ILE A 64 5.83 8.14 -5.69
N GLU A 65 6.51 9.14 -6.24
CA GLU A 65 6.68 9.29 -7.68
C GLU A 65 7.58 8.20 -8.25
N ALA A 66 8.66 7.81 -7.55
CA ALA A 66 9.46 6.66 -7.94
C ALA A 66 8.65 5.36 -7.89
N ALA A 67 7.83 5.15 -6.86
CA ALA A 67 6.97 3.98 -6.78
C ALA A 67 5.98 3.92 -7.96
N ARG A 68 5.36 5.04 -8.30
CA ARG A 68 4.43 5.17 -9.44
C ARG A 68 5.13 4.93 -10.78
N ARG A 69 6.36 5.43 -10.96
CA ARG A 69 7.18 5.15 -12.14
C ARG A 69 7.51 3.67 -12.26
N ALA A 70 7.96 3.04 -11.18
CA ALA A 70 8.30 1.61 -11.16
C ALA A 70 7.10 0.73 -11.58
N VAL A 71 5.88 1.04 -11.10
CA VAL A 71 4.66 0.36 -11.56
C VAL A 71 4.41 0.60 -13.05
N SER A 72 4.59 1.84 -13.50
CA SER A 72 4.34 2.19 -14.90
C SER A 72 5.32 1.52 -15.87
N GLU A 73 6.58 1.39 -15.49
CA GLU A 73 7.64 0.70 -16.27
C GLU A 73 7.45 -0.83 -16.25
N THR A 74 6.95 -1.39 -15.15
CA THR A 74 6.69 -2.84 -15.05
C THR A 74 5.47 -3.25 -15.89
N TRP A 75 4.44 -2.40 -15.95
CA TRP A 75 3.20 -2.64 -16.71
C TRP A 75 3.16 -1.95 -18.08
N SER A 76 4.24 -1.30 -18.52
CA SER A 76 4.35 -0.87 -19.91
C SER A 76 4.60 -2.10 -20.76
N SER A 77 3.51 -2.72 -21.22
CA SER A 77 3.57 -3.82 -22.17
C SER A 77 4.19 -3.33 -23.48
N VAL A 78 5.06 -4.17 -24.03
CA VAL A 78 5.21 -4.33 -25.49
C VAL A 78 3.84 -4.64 -26.10
#